data_AF-A0A441WYT6-F1
#
_entry.id   AF-A0A441WYT6-F1
#
_cell.length_a   1.000
_cell.length_b   1.000
_cell.length_c   1.000
_cell.angle_alpha   90.00
_cell.angle_beta   90.00
_cell.angle_gamma   90.00
#
_symmetry.space_group_name_H-M   'P 1'
#
loop_
_entity.id
_entity.type
_entity.pdbx_description
1 polymer ?
#
loop_
_entity_poly.entity_id
_entity_poly.type
_entity_poly.pdbx_seq_one_letter_code
_entity_poly.pdbx_strand_id
1 'polypeptide(L)'
;MRQERTVQASVFDLFAGHEIGRELKGMSDWLDEQRHLTGLVAADLRRHGVKETGREGLPAEAVLRCALLKQHRQLSYQELAFHLEDSASFRAFARLPWGWSPKKSVLHKTISAIRASTWEDINEVLLSSARHEKLESGRVIRVDSTVTAALIHEPSDSSLLWDAVR
;
A
#
# COMPACT_ATOMS: atom_id res chain seq x y z
N MET A 1 12.25 17.58 7.10
CA MET A 1 11.27 18.27 6.25
C MET A 1 10.64 17.29 5.28
N ARG A 2 9.33 17.06 5.43
CA ARG A 2 8.51 16.21 4.54
C ARG A 2 7.17 16.90 4.40
N GLN A 3 6.75 17.14 3.17
CA GLN A 3 5.43 17.71 2.90
C GLN A 3 4.36 16.65 3.09
N GLU A 4 3.18 17.04 3.59
CA GLU A 4 2.07 16.10 3.76
C GLU A 4 1.44 15.76 2.41
N ARG A 5 1.30 16.76 1.54
CA ARG A 5 0.55 16.67 0.28
C ARG A 5 1.28 17.39 -0.86
N THR A 6 1.10 16.89 -2.07
CA THR A 6 1.40 17.67 -3.29
C THR A 6 0.21 18.60 -3.58
N VAL A 7 0.38 19.91 -3.41
CA VAL A 7 -0.72 20.90 -3.47
C VAL A 7 -1.25 21.12 -4.89
N GLN A 8 -0.47 20.81 -5.93
CA GLN A 8 -0.81 21.07 -7.32
C GLN A 8 -1.06 19.76 -8.08
N ALA A 9 -2.26 19.62 -8.65
CA ALA A 9 -2.53 18.59 -9.64
C ALA A 9 -1.56 18.79 -10.81
N SER A 10 -0.79 17.76 -11.12
CA SER A 10 0.21 17.86 -12.17
C SER A 10 -0.48 17.75 -13.52
N VAL A 11 -0.06 18.55 -14.50
CA VAL A 11 -0.46 18.35 -15.91
C VAL A 11 -0.06 16.94 -16.40
N PHE A 12 0.84 16.28 -15.67
CA PHE A 12 1.32 14.92 -15.90
C PHE A 12 0.51 13.82 -15.17
N ASP A 13 -0.60 14.16 -14.50
CA ASP A 13 -1.51 13.18 -13.88
C ASP A 13 -2.37 12.47 -14.96
N LEU A 14 -1.69 11.81 -15.90
CA LEU A 14 -2.27 11.16 -17.06
C LEU A 14 -2.50 9.67 -16.79
N PHE A 15 -3.77 9.29 -16.72
CA PHE A 15 -4.18 7.90 -16.66
C PHE A 15 -4.43 7.37 -18.06
N ALA A 16 -3.89 6.18 -18.36
CA ALA A 16 -4.14 5.50 -19.62
C ALA A 16 -5.63 5.14 -19.76
N GLY A 17 -6.17 5.17 -20.98
CA GLY A 17 -7.58 4.80 -21.24
C GLY A 17 -7.90 3.31 -21.05
N HIS A 18 -6.87 2.48 -20.84
CA HIS A 18 -7.02 1.06 -20.54
C HIS A 18 -7.69 0.82 -19.18
N GLU A 19 -8.26 -0.36 -18.97
CA GLU A 19 -8.96 -0.76 -17.73
C GLU A 19 -8.16 -0.46 -16.47
N ILE A 20 -6.89 -0.87 -16.43
CA ILE A 20 -5.94 -0.59 -15.33
C ILE A 20 -5.82 0.92 -15.05
N GLY A 21 -5.74 1.75 -16.08
CA GLY A 21 -5.61 3.19 -15.89
C GLY A 21 -6.90 3.82 -15.33
N ARG A 22 -8.07 3.33 -15.76
CA ARG A 22 -9.37 3.73 -15.20
C ARG A 22 -9.55 3.28 -13.75
N GLU A 23 -9.12 2.07 -13.42
CA GLU A 23 -9.10 1.55 -12.04
C GLU A 23 -8.23 2.43 -11.14
N LEU A 24 -6.97 2.68 -11.54
CA LEU A 24 -6.06 3.55 -10.79
C LEU A 24 -6.61 4.97 -10.64
N LYS A 25 -7.30 5.49 -11.65
CA LYS A 25 -7.96 6.79 -11.56
C LYS A 25 -9.07 6.77 -10.51
N GLY A 26 -9.96 5.78 -10.53
CA GLY A 26 -11.02 5.65 -9.54
C GLY A 26 -10.48 5.51 -8.11
N MET A 27 -9.46 4.67 -7.91
CA MET A 27 -8.76 4.57 -6.62
C MET A 27 -8.14 5.92 -6.20
N SER A 28 -7.55 6.66 -7.15
CA SER A 28 -6.95 7.97 -6.89
C SER A 28 -7.99 8.98 -6.44
N ASP A 29 -9.13 9.04 -7.13
CA ASP A 29 -10.22 9.97 -6.85
C ASP A 29 -10.81 9.68 -5.45
N TRP A 30 -11.04 8.41 -5.10
CA TRP A 30 -11.46 8.02 -3.75
C TRP A 30 -10.45 8.43 -2.67
N LEU A 31 -9.15 8.22 -2.92
CA LEU A 31 -8.10 8.65 -1.98
C LEU A 31 -8.06 10.17 -1.79
N ASP A 32 -8.42 10.95 -2.81
CA ASP A 32 -8.47 12.42 -2.71
C ASP A 32 -9.62 12.90 -1.81
N GLU A 33 -10.69 12.14 -1.67
CA GLU A 33 -11.77 12.39 -0.71
C GLU A 33 -11.34 12.06 0.73
N GLN A 34 -10.51 11.02 0.90
CA GLN A 34 -10.04 10.54 2.21
C GLN A 34 -8.77 11.25 2.72
N ARG A 35 -8.77 12.60 2.71
CA ARG A 35 -7.59 13.42 3.05
C ARG A 35 -6.98 13.17 4.43
N HIS A 36 -7.79 12.70 5.39
CA HIS A 36 -7.33 12.43 6.75
C HIS A 36 -6.35 11.24 6.82
N LEU A 37 -6.43 10.27 5.89
CA LEU A 37 -5.52 9.12 5.82
C LEU A 37 -4.07 9.55 5.58
N THR A 38 -3.87 10.58 4.76
CA THR A 38 -2.55 11.18 4.53
C THR A 38 -1.97 11.76 5.83
N GLY A 39 -2.81 12.31 6.70
CA GLY A 39 -2.40 12.84 8.00
C GLY A 39 -1.92 11.74 8.96
N LEU A 40 -2.59 10.58 8.97
CA LEU A 40 -2.17 9.41 9.76
C LEU A 40 -0.79 8.91 9.31
N VAL A 41 -0.61 8.73 8.00
CA VAL A 41 0.68 8.32 7.42
C VAL A 41 1.76 9.37 7.66
N ALA A 42 1.42 10.66 7.58
CA ALA A 42 2.35 11.74 7.91
C ALA A 42 2.83 11.65 9.37
N ALA A 43 1.93 11.33 10.31
CA ALA A 43 2.28 11.16 11.72
C ALA A 43 3.28 10.03 11.94
N ASP A 44 3.10 8.88 11.27
CA ASP A 44 4.04 7.75 11.32
C ASP A 44 5.41 8.08 10.72
N LEU A 45 5.39 8.89 9.66
CA LEU A 45 6.57 9.28 8.91
C LEU A 45 7.39 10.39 9.59
N ARG A 46 6.83 11.08 10.59
CA ARG A 46 7.53 12.11 11.36
C ARG A 46 8.57 11.47 12.28
N ARG A 47 9.78 12.03 12.27
CA ARG A 47 10.83 11.65 13.21
C ARG A 47 10.83 12.64 14.38
N HIS A 48 10.54 12.15 15.57
CA HIS A 48 10.63 12.97 16.78
C HIS A 48 12.09 13.30 17.11
N GLY A 49 12.37 14.55 17.49
CA GLY A 49 13.68 14.98 18.01
C GLY A 49 14.76 15.32 16.98
N VAL A 50 14.43 15.42 15.69
CA VAL A 50 15.41 15.78 14.64
C VAL A 50 15.12 17.19 14.12
N LYS A 51 16.13 18.06 14.08
CA LYS A 51 16.02 19.39 13.45
C LYS A 51 15.65 19.22 11.97
N GLU A 52 14.82 20.12 11.44
CA GLU A 52 14.35 20.12 10.04
C GLU A 52 15.46 20.50 9.02
N THR A 53 16.70 20.09 9.27
CA THR A 53 17.86 20.37 8.42
C THR A 53 18.19 19.13 7.60
N GLY A 54 17.82 19.12 6.32
CA GLY A 54 18.13 18.02 5.40
C GLY A 54 17.30 18.04 4.12
N ARG A 55 17.58 17.08 3.21
CA ARG A 55 16.83 16.89 1.97
C ARG A 55 15.36 16.59 2.26
N GLU A 56 14.46 17.21 1.51
CA GLU A 56 13.03 16.88 1.58
C GLU A 56 12.82 15.39 1.30
N GLY A 57 12.01 14.73 2.12
CA GLY A 57 11.60 13.34 1.88
C GLY A 57 10.40 13.25 0.92
N LEU A 58 10.12 12.05 0.41
CA LEU A 58 8.87 11.80 -0.35
C LEU A 58 7.66 12.29 0.45
N PRO A 59 6.70 13.00 -0.17
CA PRO A 59 5.47 13.43 0.49
C PRO A 59 4.71 12.26 1.13
N ALA A 60 4.00 12.50 2.24
CA ALA A 60 3.24 11.44 2.92
C ALA A 60 2.16 10.84 2.00
N GLU A 61 1.48 11.67 1.23
CA GLU A 61 0.52 11.26 0.20
C GLU A 61 1.15 10.30 -0.83
N ALA A 62 2.35 10.64 -1.32
CA ALA A 62 3.06 9.79 -2.28
C ALA A 62 3.49 8.45 -1.66
N VAL A 63 3.88 8.46 -0.38
CA VAL A 63 4.23 7.23 0.35
C VAL A 63 2.99 6.33 0.51
N LEU A 64 1.85 6.89 0.92
CA LEU A 64 0.59 6.15 1.04
C LEU A 64 0.18 5.54 -0.31
N ARG A 65 0.17 6.33 -1.38
CA ARG A 65 -0.20 5.86 -2.72
C ARG A 65 0.77 4.79 -3.23
N CYS A 66 2.08 4.94 -3.02
CA CYS A 66 3.04 3.88 -3.35
C CYS A 66 2.80 2.59 -2.53
N ALA A 67 2.46 2.72 -1.25
CA ALA A 67 2.20 1.58 -0.37
C ALA A 67 0.94 0.82 -0.83
N LEU A 68 -0.13 1.53 -1.16
CA LEU A 68 -1.36 0.95 -1.70
C LEU A 68 -1.13 0.28 -3.06
N LEU A 69 -0.40 0.93 -3.96
CA LEU A 69 -0.05 0.36 -5.27
C LEU A 69 0.73 -0.93 -5.13
N LYS A 70 1.70 -0.96 -4.20
CA LYS A 70 2.48 -2.15 -3.86
C LYS A 70 1.58 -3.28 -3.36
N GLN A 71 0.65 -2.98 -2.45
CA GLN A 71 -0.23 -4.00 -1.85
C GLN A 71 -1.26 -4.52 -2.85
N HIS A 72 -1.93 -3.62 -3.57
CA HIS A 72 -2.98 -3.94 -4.53
C HIS A 72 -2.46 -4.82 -5.68
N ARG A 73 -1.25 -4.57 -6.17
CA ARG A 73 -0.62 -5.36 -7.25
C ARG A 73 0.41 -6.38 -6.75
N GLN A 74 0.52 -6.57 -5.43
CA GLN A 74 1.46 -7.49 -4.77
C GLN A 74 2.93 -7.34 -5.24
N LEU A 75 3.34 -6.12 -5.55
CA LEU A 75 4.65 -5.83 -6.12
C LEU A 75 5.76 -5.95 -5.07
N SER A 76 6.93 -6.43 -5.51
CA SER A 76 8.18 -6.22 -4.79
C SER A 76 8.59 -4.73 -4.86
N TYR A 77 9.48 -4.31 -3.96
CA TYR A 77 10.01 -2.94 -4.00
C TYR A 77 10.84 -2.64 -5.26
N GLN A 78 11.37 -3.67 -5.94
CA GLN A 78 12.10 -3.49 -7.20
C GLN A 78 11.12 -3.24 -8.35
N GLU A 79 10.09 -4.07 -8.46
CA GLU A 79 9.02 -3.89 -9.47
C GLU A 79 8.28 -2.57 -9.26
N LEU A 80 8.00 -2.20 -8.01
CA LEU A 80 7.39 -0.91 -7.70
C LEU A 80 8.24 0.26 -8.21
N ALA A 81 9.55 0.23 -7.97
CA ALA A 81 10.45 1.27 -8.47
C ALA A 81 10.46 1.32 -10.00
N PHE A 82 10.51 0.15 -10.64
CA PHE A 82 10.47 0.03 -12.10
C PHE A 82 9.18 0.62 -12.69
N HIS A 83 8.01 0.22 -12.19
CA HIS A 83 6.73 0.69 -12.72
C HIS A 83 6.47 2.18 -12.46
N LEU A 84 6.99 2.75 -11.37
CA LEU A 84 6.90 4.19 -11.11
C LEU A 84 7.77 5.04 -12.08
N GLU A 85 8.78 4.42 -12.69
CA GLU A 85 9.63 5.04 -13.71
C GLU A 85 9.08 4.81 -15.13
N ASP A 86 8.56 3.62 -15.40
CA ASP A 86 8.11 3.18 -16.73
C ASP A 86 6.67 3.63 -17.07
N SER A 87 5.75 3.62 -16.10
CA SER A 87 4.33 3.86 -16.36
C SER A 87 3.85 5.23 -15.87
N ALA A 88 3.36 6.05 -16.81
CA ALA A 88 2.76 7.34 -16.52
C ALA A 88 1.55 7.23 -15.57
N SER A 89 0.73 6.19 -15.70
CA SER A 89 -0.45 5.99 -14.83
C SER A 89 -0.06 5.61 -13.40
N PHE A 90 1.01 4.82 -13.22
CA PHE A 90 1.51 4.49 -11.88
C PHE A 90 2.14 5.72 -11.23
N ARG A 91 2.88 6.50 -12.01
CA ARG A 91 3.47 7.76 -11.54
C ARG A 91 2.39 8.79 -11.15
N ALA A 92 1.35 8.93 -11.97
CA ALA A 92 0.18 9.78 -11.72
C ALA A 92 -0.55 9.33 -10.45
N PHE A 93 -0.84 8.02 -10.34
CA PHE A 93 -1.46 7.46 -9.14
C PHE A 93 -0.64 7.73 -7.88
N ALA A 94 0.68 7.62 -7.95
CA ALA A 94 1.58 7.87 -6.83
C ALA A 94 1.78 9.37 -6.51
N ARG A 95 1.26 10.29 -7.34
CA ARG A 95 1.45 11.76 -7.23
C ARG A 95 2.91 12.15 -7.01
N LEU A 96 3.82 11.46 -7.70
CA LEU A 96 5.26 11.71 -7.56
C LEU A 96 5.63 13.06 -8.16
N PRO A 97 6.34 13.94 -7.43
CA PRO A 97 6.82 15.20 -7.98
C PRO A 97 7.68 14.98 -9.23
N TRP A 98 7.69 15.96 -10.13
CA TRP A 98 8.48 15.86 -11.36
C TRP A 98 9.98 15.76 -11.03
N GLY A 99 10.71 14.93 -11.77
CA GLY A 99 12.13 14.65 -11.53
C GLY A 99 12.44 13.71 -10.35
N TRP A 100 11.43 13.22 -9.62
CA TRP A 100 11.62 12.22 -8.58
C TRP A 100 11.41 10.80 -9.11
N SER A 101 12.45 9.97 -8.99
CA SER A 101 12.39 8.53 -9.26
C SER A 101 12.88 7.79 -8.02
N PRO A 102 11.96 7.40 -7.10
CA PRO A 102 12.35 6.80 -5.84
C PRO A 102 12.90 5.39 -6.05
N LYS A 103 14.14 5.16 -5.58
CA LYS A 103 14.76 3.83 -5.64
C LYS A 103 14.11 2.87 -4.64
N LYS A 104 14.24 1.56 -4.92
CA LYS A 104 13.83 0.45 -4.03
C LYS A 104 14.09 0.74 -2.53
N SER A 105 15.29 1.17 -2.18
CA SER A 105 15.69 1.40 -0.78
C SER A 105 14.90 2.52 -0.11
N VAL A 106 14.58 3.59 -0.85
CA VAL A 106 13.77 4.70 -0.36
C VAL A 106 12.34 4.21 -0.14
N LEU A 107 11.75 3.56 -1.15
CA LEU A 107 10.39 3.01 -1.06
C LEU A 107 10.24 2.04 0.10
N HIS A 108 11.19 1.11 0.26
CA HIS A 108 11.20 0.18 1.39
C HIS A 108 11.22 0.92 2.72
N LYS A 109 12.18 1.84 2.90
CA LYS A 109 12.35 2.59 4.15
C LYS A 109 11.13 3.45 4.50
N THR A 110 10.45 4.01 3.50
CA THR A 110 9.29 4.88 3.75
C THR A 110 8.01 4.08 3.99
N ILE A 111 7.79 3.01 3.23
CA ILE A 111 6.59 2.18 3.35
C ILE A 111 6.65 1.34 4.63
N SER A 112 7.82 0.82 5.02
CA SER A 112 7.98 0.06 6.26
C SER A 112 7.86 0.92 7.54
N ALA A 113 7.83 2.24 7.41
CA ALA A 113 7.61 3.14 8.53
C ALA A 113 6.13 3.32 8.89
N ILE A 114 5.20 2.91 8.00
CA ILE A 114 3.76 2.92 8.28
C ILE A 114 3.47 1.84 9.32
N ARG A 115 2.82 2.22 10.42
CA ARG A 115 2.50 1.33 11.53
C ARG A 115 1.34 0.42 11.18
N ALA A 116 1.29 -0.74 11.83
CA ALA A 116 0.17 -1.68 11.69
C ALA A 116 -1.18 -1.02 12.06
N SER A 117 -1.21 -0.19 13.10
CA SER A 117 -2.42 0.56 13.48
C SER A 117 -2.93 1.48 12.37
N THR A 118 -2.02 2.18 11.68
CA THR A 118 -2.41 3.07 10.58
C THR A 118 -2.87 2.28 9.35
N TRP A 119 -2.32 1.09 9.11
CA TRP A 119 -2.87 0.18 8.10
C TRP A 119 -4.28 -0.30 8.44
N GLU A 120 -4.55 -0.59 9.71
CA GLU A 120 -5.87 -0.97 10.19
C GLU A 120 -6.86 0.19 10.01
N ASP A 121 -6.50 1.42 10.41
CA ASP A 121 -7.31 2.62 10.21
C ASP A 121 -7.66 2.83 8.73
N ILE A 122 -6.69 2.68 7.82
CA ILE A 122 -6.91 2.79 6.36
C ILE A 122 -7.91 1.72 5.89
N ASN A 123 -7.78 0.49 6.38
CA ASN A 123 -8.68 -0.60 6.01
C ASN A 123 -10.09 -0.39 6.55
N GLU A 124 -10.24 0.11 7.78
CA GLU A 124 -11.55 0.45 8.34
C GLU A 124 -12.26 1.52 7.50
N VAL A 125 -11.54 2.57 7.09
CA VAL A 125 -12.10 3.62 6.23
C VAL A 125 -12.54 3.05 4.89
N LEU A 126 -11.72 2.21 4.25
CA LEU A 126 -12.09 1.53 3.00
C LEU A 126 -13.38 0.70 3.15
N LEU A 127 -13.46 -0.11 4.21
CA LEU A 127 -14.64 -0.94 4.49
C LEU A 127 -15.88 -0.08 4.80
N SER A 128 -15.70 1.05 5.49
CA SER A 128 -16.79 1.97 5.80
C SER A 128 -17.37 2.62 4.54
N SER A 129 -16.52 3.04 3.60
CA SER A 129 -16.94 3.56 2.29
C SER A 129 -17.66 2.49 1.48
N ALA A 130 -17.11 1.28 1.41
CA ALA A 130 -17.73 0.17 0.68
C ALA A 130 -19.12 -0.21 1.23
N ARG A 131 -19.29 -0.14 2.56
CA ARG A 131 -20.59 -0.33 3.22
C ARG A 131 -21.58 0.79 2.86
N HIS A 132 -21.12 2.05 2.85
CA HIS A 132 -21.96 3.19 2.49
C HIS A 132 -22.47 3.10 1.05
N GLU A 133 -21.60 2.67 0.13
CA GLU A 133 -21.92 2.46 -1.28
C GLU A 133 -22.68 1.15 -1.56
N LYS A 134 -22.95 0.35 -0.51
CA LYS A 134 -23.61 -0.97 -0.56
C LYS A 134 -22.88 -1.99 -1.47
N LEU A 135 -21.58 -1.82 -1.64
CA LEU A 135 -20.73 -2.71 -2.44
C LEU A 135 -20.38 -3.97 -1.67
N GLU A 136 -20.08 -3.84 -0.37
CA GLU A 136 -19.73 -4.96 0.50
C GLU A 136 -20.27 -4.76 1.92
N SER A 137 -20.83 -5.82 2.51
CA SER A 137 -21.34 -5.76 3.89
C SER A 137 -20.22 -5.94 4.93
N GLY A 138 -19.06 -6.49 4.52
CA GLY A 138 -17.94 -6.79 5.40
C GLY A 138 -18.27 -7.83 6.49
N ARG A 139 -19.30 -8.67 6.26
CA ARG A 139 -19.77 -9.68 7.23
C ARG A 139 -19.02 -11.01 7.13
N VAL A 140 -18.33 -11.25 6.01
CA VAL A 140 -17.59 -12.49 5.73
C VAL A 140 -16.23 -12.11 5.15
N ILE A 141 -15.16 -12.55 5.82
CA ILE A 141 -13.80 -12.47 5.28
C ILE A 141 -13.52 -13.82 4.61
N ARG A 142 -13.40 -13.85 3.29
CA ARG A 142 -12.86 -15.02 2.59
C ARG A 142 -11.33 -14.96 2.66
N VAL A 143 -10.74 -15.85 3.45
CA VAL A 143 -9.30 -16.08 3.48
C VAL A 143 -9.03 -17.35 2.70
N ASP A 144 -8.47 -17.22 1.50
CA ASP A 144 -7.93 -18.37 0.77
C ASP A 144 -6.57 -18.70 1.39
N SER A 145 -6.56 -19.57 2.40
CA SER A 145 -5.30 -20.10 2.95
C SER A 145 -4.69 -21.09 1.96
N THR A 146 -3.51 -20.81 1.44
CA THR A 146 -2.71 -21.84 0.77
C THR A 146 -2.21 -22.83 1.81
N VAL A 147 -2.53 -24.11 1.64
CA VAL A 147 -2.00 -25.17 2.52
C VAL A 147 -0.50 -25.25 2.28
N THR A 148 0.30 -24.89 3.29
CA THR A 148 1.74 -25.15 3.28
C THR A 148 1.99 -26.56 3.80
N ALA A 149 2.96 -27.25 3.22
CA ALA A 149 3.36 -28.57 3.70
C ALA A 149 3.88 -28.42 5.15
N ALA A 150 3.12 -28.92 6.11
CA ALA A 150 3.55 -29.05 7.49
C ALA A 150 4.32 -30.37 7.66
N LEU A 151 5.20 -30.44 8.66
CA LEU A 151 5.83 -31.68 9.13
C LEU A 151 4.81 -32.54 9.91
N ILE A 152 3.59 -32.62 9.40
CA ILE A 152 2.49 -33.43 9.90
C ILE A 152 2.14 -34.33 8.74
N HIS A 153 2.45 -35.61 8.87
CA HIS A 153 2.04 -36.62 7.91
C HIS A 153 0.52 -36.83 8.02
N GLU A 154 -0.08 -37.40 6.97
CA GLU A 154 -1.51 -37.69 6.97
C GLU A 154 -1.86 -38.62 8.13
N PRO A 155 -2.89 -38.30 8.95
CA PRO A 155 -3.24 -39.10 10.11
C PRO A 155 -3.90 -40.41 9.64
N SER A 156 -3.08 -41.44 9.49
CA SER A 156 -3.50 -42.81 9.26
C SER A 156 -3.28 -43.61 10.54
N ASP A 157 -4.07 -44.66 10.76
CA ASP A 157 -3.90 -45.52 11.94
C ASP A 157 -2.47 -46.06 12.05
N SER A 158 -1.80 -46.32 10.92
CA SER A 158 -0.40 -46.75 10.88
C SER A 158 0.59 -45.64 11.24
N SER A 159 0.34 -44.39 10.84
CA SER A 159 1.26 -43.28 11.14
C SER A 159 1.13 -42.80 12.58
N LEU A 160 -0.07 -42.86 13.17
CA LEU A 160 -0.32 -42.58 14.59
C LEU A 160 0.34 -43.63 15.51
N LEU A 161 0.35 -44.90 15.11
CA LEU A 161 1.07 -45.96 15.85
C LEU A 161 2.59 -45.77 15.79
N TRP A 162 3.12 -45.29 14.65
CA TRP A 162 4.55 -45.00 14.49
C TRP A 162 4.99 -43.83 15.39
N ASP A 163 4.17 -42.79 15.51
CA ASP A 163 4.44 -41.66 16.40
C ASP A 163 4.40 -42.03 17.91
N ALA A 164 3.68 -43.11 18.27
CA ALA A 164 3.54 -43.58 19.65
C ALA A 164 4.73 -44.42 20.13
N VAL A 165 5.59 -44.91 19.22
CA VAL A 165 6.78 -45.72 19.56
C VAL A 165 8.03 -44.87 19.32
N ARG A 166 8.73 -44.50 20.39
CA ARG A 166 9.95 -43.68 20.36
C ARG A 166 11.15 -44.47 20.89
#